data_AF-A0A348TXJ6-F1
#
_entry.id   AF-A0A348TXJ6-F1
#
_cell.length_a   1.000
_cell.length_b   1.000
_cell.length_c   1.000
_cell.angle_alpha   90.00
_cell.angle_beta   90.00
_cell.angle_gamma   90.00
#
_symmetry.space_group_name_H-M   'P 1'
#
loop_
_entity.id
_entity.type
_entity.pdbx_description
1 polymer ?
#
loop_
_entity_poly.entity_id
_entity_poly.type
_entity_poly.pdbx_seq_one_letter_code
_entity_poly.pdbx_strand_id
1 'polypeptide(L)'
;HLVGSALSDAYLSFAAGMNGLAGPLHGLANQEVIRWINNMRQELGGGLPTKEQIASYCKKTLADGKVIPGFGHAVLRKTDPRYTAQREFAQAKMPNSELFKIVSMIYEVVPDILSATGKVKNPWPNVDAHSGQLLTHYGLVEYEFYTVLFGVARSLGTLSNLIWDRAMGMPIERPGSTTTELLKDQLK
;
A
#
# COMPACT_ATOMS: atom_id res chain seq x y z
N HIS A 1 2.52 19.84 1.25
CA HIS A 1 2.89 20.82 0.22
C HIS A 1 1.77 21.87 0.07
N LEU A 2 0.63 21.54 -0.56
CA LEU A 2 -0.50 22.46 -0.79
C LEU A 2 -0.84 23.39 0.39
N VAL A 3 -1.18 22.85 1.57
CA VAL A 3 -1.51 23.67 2.76
C VAL A 3 -0.34 24.57 3.19
N GLY A 4 0.89 24.05 3.15
CA GLY A 4 2.09 24.82 3.48
C GLY A 4 2.45 25.90 2.46
N SER A 5 1.98 25.79 1.21
CA SER A 5 2.18 26.82 0.18
C SER A 5 1.42 28.12 0.49
N ALA A 6 0.38 28.05 1.31
CA ALA A 6 -0.35 29.20 1.86
C ALA A 6 0.28 29.75 3.15
N LEU A 7 1.54 29.38 3.45
CA LEU A 7 2.30 29.78 4.64
C LEU A 7 1.72 29.29 5.99
N SER A 8 0.83 28.30 5.97
CA SER A 8 0.47 27.57 7.19
C SER A 8 1.69 26.86 7.76
N ASP A 9 1.79 26.80 9.10
CA ASP A 9 2.91 26.16 9.76
C ASP A 9 2.97 24.64 9.53
N ALA A 10 4.06 24.03 10.00
CA ALA A 10 4.32 22.61 9.84
C ALA A 10 3.26 21.70 10.51
N TYR A 11 2.71 22.11 11.64
CA TYR A 11 1.70 21.32 12.36
C TYR A 11 0.39 21.29 11.59
N LEU A 12 -0.10 22.45 11.16
CA LEU A 12 -1.32 22.55 10.35
C LEU A 12 -1.18 21.81 9.01
N SER A 13 -0.04 21.99 8.36
CA SER A 13 0.26 21.33 7.08
C SER A 13 0.30 19.80 7.21
N PHE A 14 0.92 19.29 8.28
CA PHE A 14 1.01 17.85 8.51
C PHE A 14 -0.32 17.25 8.97
N ALA A 15 -1.08 17.93 9.83
CA ALA A 15 -2.41 17.49 10.26
C ALA A 15 -3.36 17.34 9.05
N ALA A 16 -3.36 18.30 8.12
CA ALA A 16 -4.11 18.17 6.88
C ALA A 16 -3.65 16.96 6.03
N GLY A 17 -2.33 16.70 5.99
CA GLY A 17 -1.77 15.50 5.37
C GLY A 17 -2.26 14.20 6.02
N MET A 18 -2.41 14.17 7.34
CA MET A 18 -2.95 13.00 8.07
C MET A 18 -4.41 12.74 7.73
N ASN A 19 -5.23 13.78 7.54
CA ASN A 19 -6.62 13.61 7.10
C ASN A 19 -6.69 12.96 5.71
N GLY A 20 -5.79 13.34 4.78
CA GLY A 20 -5.68 12.68 3.48
C GLY A 20 -5.17 11.24 3.60
N LEU A 21 -4.19 10.99 4.47
CA LEU A 21 -3.62 9.67 4.71
C LEU A 21 -4.64 8.69 5.33
N ALA A 22 -5.55 9.18 6.16
CA ALA A 22 -6.63 8.38 6.76
C ALA A 22 -7.67 7.90 5.73
N GLY A 23 -7.68 8.47 4.52
CA GLY A 23 -8.58 8.06 3.44
C GLY A 23 -8.37 6.59 3.03
N PRO A 24 -9.46 5.81 2.79
CA PRO A 24 -9.36 4.39 2.44
C PRO A 24 -8.48 4.09 1.23
N LEU A 25 -8.50 4.97 0.24
CA LEU A 25 -7.73 4.84 -0.99
C LEU A 25 -6.24 5.19 -0.82
N HIS A 26 -5.81 5.60 0.37
CA HIS A 26 -4.43 5.99 0.64
C HIS A 26 -3.76 5.16 1.74
N GLY A 27 -4.32 5.13 2.95
CA GLY A 27 -3.61 4.66 4.14
C GLY A 27 -3.86 3.21 4.55
N LEU A 28 -4.76 2.48 3.86
CA LEU A 28 -5.29 1.20 4.37
C LEU A 28 -4.72 -0.04 3.68
N ALA A 29 -3.82 0.08 2.71
CA ALA A 29 -3.32 -1.07 1.95
C ALA A 29 -2.70 -2.16 2.84
N ASN A 30 -1.92 -1.79 3.87
CA ASN A 30 -1.31 -2.74 4.80
C ASN A 30 -2.36 -3.59 5.55
N GLN A 31 -3.36 -2.95 6.15
CA GLN A 31 -4.41 -3.65 6.88
C GLN A 31 -5.31 -4.49 5.96
N GLU A 32 -5.54 -4.06 4.72
CA GLU A 32 -6.30 -4.84 3.73
C GLU A 32 -5.59 -6.14 3.36
N VAL A 33 -4.26 -6.11 3.19
CA VAL A 33 -3.46 -7.31 2.94
C VAL A 33 -3.61 -8.31 4.08
N ILE A 34 -3.44 -7.89 5.33
CA ILE A 34 -3.53 -8.81 6.47
C ILE A 34 -4.93 -9.37 6.65
N ARG A 35 -5.97 -8.54 6.49
CA ARG A 35 -7.36 -9.01 6.51
C ARG A 35 -7.61 -10.05 5.41
N TRP A 36 -7.11 -9.81 4.20
CA TRP A 36 -7.26 -10.76 3.09
C TRP A 36 -6.56 -12.09 3.36
N ILE A 37 -5.34 -12.06 3.92
CA ILE A 37 -4.59 -13.27 4.30
C ILE A 37 -5.32 -14.05 5.40
N ASN A 38 -5.83 -13.37 6.42
CA ASN A 38 -6.57 -14.00 7.51
C ASN A 38 -7.88 -14.63 7.03
N ASN A 39 -8.63 -13.93 6.17
CA ASN A 39 -9.86 -14.46 5.57
C ASN A 39 -9.57 -15.71 4.73
N MET A 40 -8.52 -15.66 3.89
CA MET A 40 -8.07 -16.83 3.13
C MET A 40 -7.74 -18.00 4.06
N ARG A 41 -6.94 -17.74 5.11
CA ARG A 41 -6.54 -18.77 6.08
C ARG A 41 -7.76 -19.37 6.78
N GLN A 42 -8.74 -18.56 7.15
CA GLN A 42 -9.97 -19.01 7.81
C GLN A 42 -10.85 -19.86 6.87
N GLU A 43 -11.04 -19.43 5.62
CA GLU A 43 -11.79 -20.20 4.61
C GLU A 43 -11.13 -21.55 4.30
N LEU A 44 -9.80 -21.63 4.43
CA LEU A 44 -9.01 -22.85 4.19
C LEU A 44 -8.81 -23.72 5.45
N GLY A 45 -9.56 -23.47 6.53
CA GLY A 45 -9.56 -24.31 7.74
C GLY A 45 -8.55 -23.92 8.82
N GLY A 46 -7.96 -22.72 8.76
CA GLY A 46 -7.15 -22.13 9.83
C GLY A 46 -5.69 -22.58 9.91
N GLY A 47 -5.30 -23.60 9.15
CA GLY A 47 -3.93 -24.10 9.09
C GLY A 47 -3.00 -23.30 8.17
N LEU A 48 -1.78 -23.82 7.97
CA LEU A 48 -0.87 -23.33 6.94
C LEU A 48 -1.35 -23.85 5.56
N PRO A 49 -1.81 -22.97 4.65
CA PRO A 49 -2.31 -23.40 3.34
C PRO A 49 -1.18 -23.88 2.43
N THR A 50 -1.49 -24.78 1.50
CA THR A 50 -0.56 -25.15 0.41
C THR A 50 -0.55 -24.09 -0.68
N LYS A 51 0.46 -24.13 -1.56
CA LYS A 51 0.55 -23.22 -2.72
C LYS A 51 -0.65 -23.37 -3.66
N GLU A 52 -1.16 -24.59 -3.83
CA GLU A 52 -2.32 -24.91 -4.67
C GLU A 52 -3.60 -24.30 -4.08
N GLN A 53 -3.77 -24.37 -2.76
CA GLN A 53 -4.90 -23.74 -2.08
C GLN A 53 -4.86 -22.22 -2.22
N ILE A 54 -3.68 -21.60 -2.02
CA ILE A 54 -3.46 -20.17 -2.27
C ILE A 54 -3.78 -19.81 -3.72
N ALA A 55 -3.26 -20.58 -4.69
CA ALA A 55 -3.49 -20.33 -6.11
C ALA A 55 -4.98 -20.40 -6.47
N SER A 56 -5.70 -21.37 -5.93
CA SER A 56 -7.16 -21.51 -6.10
C SER A 56 -7.90 -20.31 -5.52
N TYR A 57 -7.54 -19.88 -4.31
CA TYR A 57 -8.13 -18.72 -3.65
C TYR A 57 -7.85 -17.40 -4.38
N CYS A 58 -6.65 -17.22 -4.92
CA CYS A 58 -6.29 -16.09 -5.77
C CYS A 58 -7.15 -16.05 -7.05
N LYS A 59 -7.33 -17.20 -7.72
CA LYS A 59 -8.19 -17.30 -8.90
C LYS A 59 -9.66 -16.99 -8.58
N LYS A 60 -10.18 -17.51 -7.46
CA LYS A 60 -11.52 -17.16 -6.94
C LYS A 60 -11.65 -15.66 -6.71
N THR A 61 -10.69 -15.05 -6.03
CA THR A 61 -10.67 -13.59 -5.77
C THR A 61 -10.77 -12.78 -7.06
N LEU A 62 -10.00 -13.16 -8.09
CA LEU A 62 -10.02 -12.48 -9.39
C LEU A 62 -11.32 -12.74 -10.18
N ALA A 63 -11.89 -13.94 -10.08
CA ALA A 63 -13.15 -14.30 -10.73
C ALA A 63 -14.34 -13.51 -10.14
N ASP A 64 -14.29 -13.18 -8.85
CA ASP A 64 -15.24 -12.30 -8.16
C ASP A 64 -15.10 -10.81 -8.56
N GLY A 65 -14.20 -10.48 -9.50
CA GLY A 65 -13.92 -9.10 -9.92
C GLY A 65 -13.11 -8.29 -8.90
N LYS A 66 -12.53 -8.94 -7.88
CA LYS A 66 -11.69 -8.30 -6.86
C LYS A 66 -10.23 -8.30 -7.29
N VAL A 67 -9.43 -7.49 -6.61
CA VAL A 67 -7.97 -7.45 -6.77
C VAL A 67 -7.28 -8.24 -5.67
N ILE A 68 -6.05 -8.68 -5.91
CA ILE A 68 -5.19 -9.27 -4.88
C ILE A 68 -4.46 -8.12 -4.17
N PRO A 69 -4.75 -7.83 -2.89
CA PRO A 69 -4.17 -6.69 -2.19
C PRO A 69 -2.64 -6.74 -2.16
N GLY A 70 -2.00 -5.58 -2.35
CA GLY A 70 -0.55 -5.45 -2.34
C GLY A 70 0.16 -5.82 -3.65
N PHE A 71 -0.56 -6.31 -4.67
CA PHE A 71 -0.02 -6.68 -5.98
C PHE A 71 -0.66 -5.87 -7.13
N GLY A 72 0.01 -5.82 -8.28
CA GLY A 72 -0.57 -5.26 -9.51
C GLY A 72 -0.43 -3.75 -9.69
N HIS A 73 0.61 -3.15 -9.11
CA HIS A 73 0.80 -1.70 -9.15
C HIS A 73 1.08 -1.19 -10.59
N ALA A 74 0.45 -0.07 -10.96
CA ALA A 74 0.56 0.51 -12.31
C ALA A 74 1.98 0.92 -12.74
N VAL A 75 2.89 1.15 -11.80
CA VAL A 75 4.20 1.79 -12.04
C VAL A 75 5.38 0.84 -11.83
N LEU A 76 5.32 -0.02 -10.81
CA LEU A 76 6.45 -0.86 -10.39
C LEU A 76 6.67 -2.03 -11.35
N ARG A 77 7.74 -1.98 -12.16
CA ARG A 77 8.06 -3.03 -13.16
C ARG A 77 8.69 -4.30 -12.59
N LYS A 78 9.09 -4.27 -11.33
CA LYS A 78 9.74 -5.35 -10.57
C LYS A 78 9.27 -5.28 -9.11
N THR A 79 9.60 -6.29 -8.31
CA THR A 79 9.38 -6.28 -6.85
C THR A 79 9.88 -4.99 -6.23
N ASP A 80 9.03 -4.34 -5.43
CA ASP A 80 9.37 -3.13 -4.70
C ASP A 80 10.57 -3.40 -3.78
N PRO A 81 11.68 -2.63 -3.86
CA PRO A 81 12.83 -2.84 -2.97
C PRO A 81 12.46 -2.71 -1.49
N ARG A 82 11.40 -1.96 -1.14
CA ARG A 82 10.89 -1.86 0.24
C ARG A 82 10.24 -3.16 0.70
N TYR A 83 9.58 -3.90 -0.21
CA TYR A 83 9.11 -5.26 0.07
C TYR A 83 10.30 -6.19 0.33
N THR A 84 11.32 -6.14 -0.55
CA THR A 84 12.52 -6.98 -0.43
C THR A 84 13.24 -6.77 0.89
N ALA A 85 13.47 -5.51 1.31
CA ALA A 85 14.11 -5.21 2.59
C ALA A 85 13.35 -5.80 3.79
N GLN A 86 12.02 -5.74 3.77
CA GLN A 86 11.19 -6.34 4.82
C GLN A 86 11.20 -7.88 4.80
N ARG A 87 11.30 -8.47 3.60
CA ARG A 87 11.46 -9.91 3.43
C ARG A 87 12.78 -10.40 3.99
N GLU A 88 13.88 -9.73 3.68
CA GLU A 88 15.20 -10.04 4.22
C GLU A 88 15.20 -9.96 5.76
N PHE A 89 14.59 -8.92 6.32
CA PHE A 89 14.41 -8.80 7.76
C PHE A 89 13.63 -9.99 8.35
N ALA A 90 12.50 -10.36 7.74
CA ALA A 90 11.69 -11.49 8.21
C ALA A 90 12.44 -12.82 8.12
N GLN A 91 13.18 -13.05 7.04
CA GLN A 91 14.03 -14.23 6.87
C GLN A 91 15.10 -14.33 7.97
N ALA A 92 15.72 -13.21 8.33
CA ALA A 92 16.77 -13.18 9.33
C ALA A 92 16.25 -13.30 10.77
N LYS A 93 15.06 -12.77 11.07
CA LYS A 93 14.58 -12.58 12.46
C LYS A 93 13.41 -13.44 12.85
N MET A 94 12.61 -13.89 11.89
CA MET A 94 11.36 -14.63 12.14
C MET A 94 11.05 -15.66 11.03
N PRO A 95 12.03 -16.48 10.57
CA PRO A 95 11.86 -17.38 9.44
C PRO A 95 10.78 -18.45 9.66
N ASN A 96 10.49 -18.78 10.92
CA ASN A 96 9.53 -19.81 11.29
C ASN A 96 8.09 -19.29 11.46
N SER A 97 7.87 -17.97 11.39
CA SER A 97 6.54 -17.37 11.50
C SER A 97 5.58 -17.92 10.44
N GLU A 98 4.39 -18.36 10.86
CA GLU A 98 3.37 -18.89 9.95
C GLU A 98 2.93 -17.84 8.94
N LEU A 99 2.68 -16.60 9.38
CA LEU A 99 2.28 -15.52 8.49
C LEU A 99 3.38 -15.19 7.47
N PHE A 100 4.65 -15.24 7.88
CA PHE A 100 5.77 -15.05 6.96
C PHE A 100 5.84 -16.14 5.90
N LYS A 101 5.61 -17.41 6.27
CA LYS A 101 5.53 -18.53 5.33
C LYS A 101 4.38 -18.34 4.34
N ILE A 102 3.21 -17.91 4.81
CA ILE A 102 2.05 -17.62 3.95
C ILE A 102 2.37 -16.50 2.96
N VAL A 103 2.89 -15.36 3.44
CA VAL A 103 3.28 -14.22 2.58
C VAL A 103 4.35 -14.63 1.56
N SER A 104 5.31 -15.46 1.95
CA SER A 104 6.33 -16.01 1.03
C SER A 104 5.72 -16.91 -0.04
N MET A 105 4.75 -17.76 0.30
CA MET A 105 4.05 -18.58 -0.69
C MET A 105 3.18 -17.74 -1.62
N ILE A 106 2.50 -16.71 -1.11
CA ILE A 106 1.74 -15.74 -1.93
C ILE A 106 2.68 -15.06 -2.94
N TYR A 107 3.87 -14.62 -2.51
CA TYR A 107 4.87 -14.04 -3.40
C TYR A 107 5.28 -14.96 -4.55
N GLU A 108 5.37 -16.26 -4.30
CA GLU A 108 5.77 -17.24 -5.31
C GLU A 108 4.63 -17.57 -6.28
N VAL A 109 3.37 -17.45 -5.85
CA VAL A 109 2.20 -17.89 -6.62
C VAL A 109 1.54 -16.75 -7.39
N VAL A 110 1.40 -15.58 -6.78
CA VAL A 110 0.59 -14.48 -7.32
C VAL A 110 1.14 -13.89 -8.63
N PRO A 111 2.47 -13.68 -8.80
CA PRO A 111 2.98 -13.04 -10.01
C PRO A 111 2.60 -13.77 -11.29
N ASP A 112 2.68 -15.10 -11.29
CA ASP A 112 2.35 -15.93 -12.45
C ASP A 112 0.84 -15.91 -12.74
N ILE A 113 0.01 -15.97 -11.69
CA ILE A 113 -1.45 -15.88 -11.82
C ILE A 113 -1.85 -14.54 -12.44
N LEU A 114 -1.31 -13.43 -11.95
CA LEU A 114 -1.62 -12.10 -12.46
C LEU A 114 -1.13 -11.91 -13.90
N SER A 115 0.06 -12.42 -14.22
CA SER A 115 0.61 -12.39 -15.58
C SER A 115 -0.29 -13.14 -16.56
N ALA A 116 -0.79 -14.30 -16.18
CA ALA A 116 -1.69 -15.11 -17.01
C ALA A 116 -3.03 -14.44 -17.33
N THR A 117 -3.45 -13.43 -16.54
CA THR A 117 -4.69 -12.69 -16.84
C THR A 117 -4.59 -11.78 -18.06
N GLY A 118 -3.37 -11.38 -18.47
CA GLY A 118 -3.13 -10.37 -19.51
C GLY A 118 -3.59 -8.94 -19.16
N LYS A 119 -4.22 -8.73 -17.99
CA LYS A 119 -4.75 -7.43 -17.56
C LYS A 119 -3.77 -6.64 -16.71
N VAL A 120 -2.88 -7.33 -15.98
CA VAL A 120 -1.94 -6.71 -15.05
C VAL A 120 -0.57 -6.59 -15.71
N LYS A 121 -0.15 -5.35 -15.98
CA LYS A 121 1.14 -5.07 -16.62
C LYS A 121 2.33 -5.42 -15.74
N ASN A 122 2.23 -5.17 -14.43
CA ASN A 122 3.30 -5.47 -13.50
C ASN A 122 2.76 -6.24 -12.28
N PRO A 123 3.01 -7.55 -12.19
CA PRO A 123 2.35 -8.44 -11.23
C PRO A 123 3.10 -8.52 -9.89
N TRP A 124 3.88 -7.50 -9.55
CA TRP A 124 4.82 -7.53 -8.43
C TRP A 124 4.24 -6.87 -7.17
N PRO A 125 4.68 -7.31 -5.97
CA PRO A 125 4.19 -6.74 -4.72
C PRO A 125 4.83 -5.39 -4.40
N ASN A 126 4.13 -4.61 -3.56
CA ASN A 126 4.63 -3.40 -2.93
C ASN A 126 4.93 -3.62 -1.43
N VAL A 127 5.44 -2.58 -0.76
CA VAL A 127 5.73 -2.59 0.69
C VAL A 127 4.57 -3.02 1.59
N ASP A 128 3.33 -2.72 1.20
CA ASP A 128 2.14 -3.00 2.00
C ASP A 128 1.79 -4.50 2.01
N ALA A 129 2.24 -5.25 1.00
CA ALA A 129 2.11 -6.69 0.92
C ALA A 129 2.90 -7.46 2.00
N HIS A 130 3.80 -6.80 2.73
CA HIS A 130 4.72 -7.44 3.69
C HIS A 130 4.75 -6.81 5.08
N SER A 131 4.41 -5.52 5.21
CA SER A 131 4.61 -4.80 6.47
C SER A 131 3.73 -5.30 7.61
N GLY A 132 2.48 -5.66 7.32
CA GLY A 132 1.53 -6.09 8.35
C GLY A 132 1.93 -7.37 9.08
N GLN A 133 2.61 -8.32 8.41
CA GLN A 133 3.00 -9.58 9.06
C GLN A 133 4.15 -9.37 10.04
N LEU A 134 5.04 -8.41 9.76
CA LEU A 134 6.09 -8.00 10.71
C LEU A 134 5.46 -7.42 11.98
N LEU A 135 4.54 -6.47 11.83
CA LEU A 135 3.86 -5.82 12.96
C LEU A 135 3.11 -6.85 13.82
N THR A 136 2.31 -7.69 13.17
CA THR A 136 1.51 -8.73 13.83
C THR A 136 2.40 -9.71 14.60
N HIS A 137 3.54 -10.12 14.02
CA HIS A 137 4.45 -11.08 14.66
C HIS A 137 5.04 -10.56 15.96
N TYR A 138 5.34 -9.27 16.04
CA TYR A 138 5.87 -8.62 17.24
C TYR A 138 4.79 -8.09 18.18
N GLY A 139 3.53 -8.50 18.00
CA GLY A 139 2.44 -8.24 18.93
C GLY A 139 1.65 -6.95 18.68
N LEU A 140 1.92 -6.23 17.58
CA LEU A 140 1.11 -5.07 17.18
C LEU A 140 0.00 -5.59 16.27
N VAL A 141 -1.17 -5.89 16.86
CA VAL A 141 -2.28 -6.59 16.20
C VAL A 141 -3.50 -5.68 15.97
N GLU A 142 -3.43 -4.45 16.43
CA GLU A 142 -4.45 -3.41 16.26
C GLU A 142 -4.33 -2.82 14.85
N TYR A 143 -4.86 -3.51 13.85
CA TYR A 143 -4.69 -3.15 12.44
C TYR A 143 -5.11 -1.72 12.10
N GLU A 144 -6.12 -1.19 12.80
CA GLU A 144 -6.61 0.19 12.63
C GLU A 144 -5.56 1.25 13.05
N PHE A 145 -4.56 0.85 13.84
CA PHE A 145 -3.47 1.72 14.27
C PHE A 145 -2.32 1.80 13.25
N TYR A 146 -2.27 0.92 12.24
CA TYR A 146 -1.13 0.85 11.33
C TYR A 146 -0.91 2.14 10.54
N THR A 147 -1.98 2.85 10.19
CA THR A 147 -1.88 4.15 9.48
C THR A 147 -1.22 5.23 10.33
N VAL A 148 -1.28 5.13 11.67
CA VAL A 148 -0.55 6.04 12.57
C VAL A 148 0.95 5.86 12.42
N LEU A 149 1.44 4.61 12.40
CA LEU A 149 2.85 4.29 12.16
C LEU A 149 3.31 4.82 10.80
N PHE A 150 2.45 4.67 9.79
CA PHE A 150 2.71 5.23 8.46
C PHE A 150 2.80 6.77 8.51
N GLY A 151 1.90 7.44 9.21
CA GLY A 151 1.93 8.88 9.43
C GLY A 151 3.25 9.33 10.06
N VAL A 152 3.66 8.70 11.16
CA VAL A 152 4.94 8.99 11.84
C VAL A 152 6.12 8.84 10.89
N ALA A 153 6.22 7.73 10.15
CA ALA A 153 7.28 7.54 9.16
C ALA A 153 7.23 8.58 8.03
N ARG A 154 6.02 8.96 7.57
CA ARG A 154 5.81 9.91 6.48
C ARG A 154 6.12 11.36 6.88
N SER A 155 6.07 11.68 8.16
CA SER A 155 6.46 13.01 8.69
C SER A 155 7.88 13.39 8.24
N LEU A 156 8.83 12.45 8.29
CA LEU A 156 10.23 12.69 7.94
C LEU A 156 10.36 13.26 6.52
N GLY A 157 9.76 12.62 5.52
CA GLY A 157 9.83 13.07 4.14
C GLY A 157 9.04 14.36 3.88
N THR A 158 7.80 14.42 4.39
CA THR A 158 6.91 15.56 4.12
C THR A 158 7.37 16.85 4.78
N LEU A 159 7.87 16.77 6.02
CA LEU A 159 8.41 17.93 6.74
C LEU A 159 9.78 18.35 6.20
N SER A 160 10.63 17.41 5.80
CA SER A 160 11.89 17.75 5.11
C SER A 160 11.62 18.51 3.81
N ASN A 161 10.66 18.05 3.01
CA ASN A 161 10.26 18.79 1.81
C ASN A 161 9.67 20.16 2.14
N LEU A 162 8.88 20.27 3.22
CA LEU A 162 8.29 21.54 3.64
C LEU A 162 9.36 22.58 4.00
N ILE A 163 10.48 22.17 4.62
CA ILE A 163 11.64 23.03 4.88
C ILE A 163 12.19 23.57 3.54
N TRP A 164 12.41 22.68 2.57
CA TRP A 164 12.90 23.07 1.24
C TRP A 164 11.93 23.98 0.49
N ASP A 165 10.63 23.72 0.59
CA ASP A 165 9.61 24.57 -0.02
C ASP A 165 9.72 26.03 0.49
N ARG A 166 10.07 26.23 1.78
CA ARG A 166 10.30 27.56 2.35
C ARG A 166 11.67 28.12 1.96
N ALA A 167 12.72 27.32 2.05
CA ALA A 167 14.08 27.73 1.70
C ALA A 167 14.21 28.19 0.24
N MET A 168 13.46 27.54 -0.67
CA MET A 168 13.44 27.88 -2.09
C MET A 168 12.41 28.95 -2.45
N GLY A 169 11.66 29.49 -1.48
CA GLY A 169 10.63 30.49 -1.73
C GLY A 169 9.51 30.00 -2.67
N MET A 170 9.14 28.72 -2.59
CA MET A 170 8.10 28.14 -3.45
C MET A 170 6.77 28.90 -3.25
N PRO A 171 6.12 29.35 -4.34
CA PRO A 171 4.91 30.17 -4.27
C PRO A 171 3.68 29.36 -3.85
N ILE A 172 2.57 30.05 -3.65
CA ILE A 172 1.26 29.43 -3.43
C ILE A 172 0.86 28.51 -4.59
N GLU A 173 0.42 27.30 -4.28
CA GLU A 173 -0.15 26.37 -5.27
C GLU A 173 -1.58 26.81 -5.59
N ARG A 174 -1.82 27.24 -6.83
CA ARG A 174 -3.11 27.80 -7.27
C ARG A 174 -3.43 27.41 -8.72
N PRO A 175 -3.84 26.15 -8.97
CA PRO A 175 -4.23 25.71 -10.32
C PRO A 175 -5.52 26.40 -10.77
N GLY A 176 -5.66 26.58 -12.09
CA GLY A 176 -6.95 26.91 -12.68
C GLY A 176 -7.92 25.72 -12.55
N SER A 177 -9.20 26.01 -12.34
CA SER A 177 -10.26 25.00 -12.46
C SER A 177 -11.11 25.30 -13.69
N THR A 178 -11.73 24.28 -14.25
CA THR A 178 -12.62 24.39 -15.40
C THR A 178 -13.85 23.51 -15.17
N THR A 179 -14.92 23.77 -15.91
CA THR A 179 -16.14 22.96 -15.87
C THR A 179 -16.23 22.10 -17.13
N THR A 180 -17.04 21.05 -17.08
CA THR A 180 -17.33 20.23 -18.27
C THR A 180 -17.93 21.06 -19.41
N GLU A 181 -18.73 22.08 -19.08
CA GLU A 181 -19.31 23.01 -20.07
C GLU A 181 -18.23 23.85 -20.76
N LEU A 182 -17.35 24.50 -20.00
CA LEU A 182 -16.24 25.28 -20.55
C LEU A 182 -15.32 24.43 -21.43
N LEU A 183 -15.05 23.18 -21.05
CA LEU A 183 -14.28 22.24 -21.86
C LEU A 183 -15.00 21.89 -23.17
N LYS A 184 -16.32 21.69 -23.15
CA LYS A 184 -17.10 21.40 -24.35
C LYS A 184 -17.09 22.57 -25.32
N ASP A 185 -17.16 23.79 -24.81
CA ASP A 185 -17.14 24.99 -25.65
C ASP A 185 -15.76 25.29 -26.23
N GLN A 186 -14.67 24.84 -25.59
CA GLN A 186 -13.31 24.89 -26.16
C GLN A 186 -13.07 23.87 -27.27
N LEU A 187 -13.86 22.79 -27.32
CA LEU A 187 -13.73 21.71 -28.31
C LEU A 187 -14.61 21.90 -29.56
N LYS A 188 -15.51 22.89 -29.55
CA LYS A 188 -16.32 23.30 -30.71
C LYS A 188 -15.56 24.30 -31.56
#